data_AF-W1IRX0-F1
#
_entry.id   AF-W1IRX0-F1
#
_cell.length_a   1.000
_cell.length_b   1.000
_cell.length_c   1.000
_cell.angle_alpha   90.00
_cell.angle_beta   90.00
_cell.angle_gamma   90.00
#
_symmetry.space_group_name_H-M   'P 1'
#
loop_
_entity.id
_entity.type
_entity.pdbx_description
1 polymer ?
#
loop_
_entity_poly.entity_id
_entity_poly.type
_entity_poly.pdbx_seq_one_letter_code
_entity_poly.pdbx_strand_id
1 'polypeptide(L)'
;MSDKDITIVTLKVDSKEIKFEIPSYICELISIEENNFIPLQSHYSESLEKILRTFIPDSIRPATKKQVDFMRSIAETLNITISEKQLKNSTAARKFISQYIDEFNNKKDEEKIAEINNSKHHKERLKRQMSYYTSIAKTYVLSFGIKELSDAGIGAEEISEITGLNPSAIKRSLEKLNNLLNRKKDDEQSYILRIAYYMHKNDEYADIDNITDDLLEQLIVMTIKNKDDKKDWFYKL
;
A
#
# COMPACT_ATOMS: atom_id res chain seq x y z
N MET A 1 8.16 26.76 -40.29
CA MET A 1 7.59 25.68 -39.47
C MET A 1 6.53 25.04 -40.36
N SER A 2 6.88 23.95 -41.03
CA SER A 2 6.06 23.36 -42.10
C SER A 2 4.77 22.78 -41.55
N ASP A 3 3.73 22.79 -42.37
CA ASP A 3 2.51 22.03 -42.17
C ASP A 3 2.85 20.65 -41.61
N LYS A 4 2.23 20.31 -40.48
CA LYS A 4 2.37 18.96 -39.92
C LYS A 4 1.75 18.04 -40.96
N ASP A 5 2.56 17.28 -41.68
CA ASP A 5 2.07 16.18 -42.51
C ASP A 5 1.20 15.29 -41.61
N ILE A 6 -0.10 15.23 -41.92
CA ILE A 6 -1.10 14.44 -41.20
C ILE A 6 -1.48 13.27 -42.10
N THR A 7 -1.43 12.07 -41.55
CA THR A 7 -1.92 10.85 -42.18
C THR A 7 -3.21 10.41 -41.48
N ILE A 8 -4.22 10.05 -42.27
CA ILE A 8 -5.44 9.42 -41.75
C ILE A 8 -5.19 7.92 -41.66
N VAL A 9 -5.22 7.39 -40.45
CA VAL A 9 -5.07 5.96 -40.17
C VAL A 9 -6.39 5.37 -39.69
N THR A 10 -6.56 4.07 -39.93
CA THR A 10 -7.73 3.32 -39.46
C THR A 10 -7.28 2.32 -38.40
N LEU A 11 -7.73 2.50 -37.17
CA LEU A 11 -7.58 1.52 -36.09
C LEU A 11 -8.80 0.62 -36.06
N LYS A 12 -8.57 -0.68 -36.15
CA LYS A 12 -9.63 -1.68 -36.02
C LYS A 12 -9.68 -2.19 -34.57
N VAL A 13 -10.85 -2.03 -33.94
CA VAL A 13 -11.14 -2.57 -32.59
C VAL A 13 -12.35 -3.47 -32.71
N ASP A 14 -12.15 -4.77 -32.56
CA ASP A 14 -13.15 -5.81 -32.87
C ASP A 14 -13.70 -5.64 -34.31
N SER A 15 -15.01 -5.41 -34.43
CA SER A 15 -15.71 -5.21 -35.70
C SER A 15 -15.87 -3.72 -36.07
N LYS A 16 -15.23 -2.80 -35.33
CA LYS A 16 -15.35 -1.35 -35.56
C LYS A 16 -14.05 -0.77 -36.09
N GLU A 17 -14.19 0.19 -36.98
CA GLU A 17 -13.09 0.94 -37.58
C GLU A 17 -13.17 2.39 -37.09
N ILE A 18 -12.06 2.88 -36.53
CA ILE A 18 -11.93 4.24 -36.02
C ILE A 18 -10.89 4.93 -36.89
N LYS A 19 -11.31 5.98 -37.59
CA LYS A 19 -10.41 6.83 -38.36
C LYS A 19 -9.95 8.00 -37.49
N PHE A 20 -8.66 8.27 -37.47
CA PHE A 20 -8.11 9.42 -36.76
C PHE A 20 -6.86 9.94 -37.48
N GLU A 21 -6.64 11.23 -37.29
CA GLU A 21 -5.53 11.97 -37.86
C GLU A 21 -4.33 11.85 -36.92
N ILE A 22 -3.20 11.35 -37.44
CA ILE A 22 -1.93 11.35 -36.72
C ILE A 22 -0.85 12.03 -37.56
N PRO A 23 0.13 12.69 -36.94
CA PRO A 23 1.30 13.16 -37.66
C PRO A 23 1.99 12.01 -38.41
N SER A 24 2.37 12.23 -39.67
CA SER A 24 2.92 11.20 -40.55
C SER A 24 4.18 10.53 -39.99
N TYR A 25 4.99 11.25 -39.20
CA TYR A 25 6.16 10.67 -38.52
C TYR A 25 5.78 9.54 -37.55
N ILE A 26 4.56 9.53 -36.98
CA ILE A 26 4.09 8.44 -36.12
C ILE A 26 3.82 7.18 -36.97
N CYS A 27 3.29 7.33 -38.19
CA CYS A 27 3.13 6.21 -39.12
C CYS A 27 4.47 5.60 -39.50
N GLU A 28 5.48 6.45 -39.73
CA GLU A 28 6.85 6.01 -40.03
C GLU A 28 7.45 5.23 -38.86
N LEU A 29 7.29 5.71 -37.62
CA LEU A 29 7.73 5.01 -36.42
C LEU A 29 7.07 3.63 -36.26
N ILE A 30 5.76 3.52 -36.49
CA ILE A 30 5.03 2.24 -36.44
C ILE A 30 5.49 1.31 -37.57
N SER A 31 5.69 1.82 -38.78
CA SER A 31 6.13 1.02 -39.94
C SER A 31 7.56 0.49 -39.77
N ILE A 32 8.42 1.23 -39.07
CA ILE A 32 9.76 0.79 -38.68
C ILE A 32 9.68 -0.35 -37.64
N GLU A 33 8.66 -0.34 -36.77
CA GLU A 33 8.41 -1.38 -35.76
C GLU A 33 7.90 -2.69 -36.40
N GLU A 34 7.01 -2.64 -37.40
CA GLU A 34 6.53 -3.84 -38.10
C GLU A 34 7.62 -4.55 -38.93
N ASN A 35 8.57 -3.79 -39.49
CA ASN A 35 9.59 -4.33 -40.40
C ASN A 35 10.89 -4.78 -39.72
N ASN A 36 11.12 -4.39 -38.47
CA ASN A 36 12.32 -4.80 -37.73
C ASN A 36 12.01 -5.89 -36.71
N PHE A 37 12.71 -7.02 -36.85
CA PHE A 37 12.80 -8.11 -35.86
C PHE A 37 13.41 -7.67 -34.50
N ILE A 38 13.64 -6.37 -34.29
CA ILE A 38 14.12 -5.80 -33.04
C ILE A 38 12.88 -5.45 -32.23
N PRO A 39 12.53 -6.23 -31.18
CA PRO A 39 11.38 -5.91 -30.37
C PRO A 39 11.65 -4.57 -29.67
N LEU A 40 10.93 -3.52 -30.06
CA LEU A 40 10.77 -2.30 -29.28
C LEU A 40 9.93 -2.54 -28.02
N GLN A 41 10.05 -3.72 -27.40
CA GLN A 41 9.95 -3.84 -25.95
C GLN A 41 11.15 -3.07 -25.38
N SER A 42 11.09 -1.77 -25.15
CA SER A 42 10.86 -1.35 -23.76
C SER A 42 10.70 0.17 -23.55
N HIS A 43 10.74 1.03 -24.56
CA HIS A 43 10.70 2.50 -24.30
C HIS A 43 9.56 3.28 -24.96
N TYR A 44 9.21 2.98 -26.21
CA TYR A 44 8.20 3.79 -26.93
C TYR A 44 6.87 3.06 -27.16
N SER A 45 6.85 1.73 -27.15
CA SER A 45 5.63 0.93 -27.36
C SER A 45 4.54 1.21 -26.32
N GLU A 46 4.89 1.32 -25.03
CA GLU A 46 3.91 1.66 -23.99
C GLU A 46 3.38 3.11 -24.14
N SER A 47 4.22 4.03 -24.63
CA SER A 47 3.84 5.42 -24.87
C SER A 47 2.94 5.54 -26.10
N LEU A 48 3.26 4.83 -27.19
CA LEU A 48 2.44 4.74 -28.39
C LEU A 48 1.09 4.07 -28.10
N GLU A 49 1.08 2.97 -27.33
CA GLU A 49 -0.17 2.32 -26.90
C GLU A 49 -1.03 3.30 -26.09
N LYS A 50 -0.45 4.04 -25.14
CA LYS A 50 -1.17 5.07 -24.36
C LYS A 50 -1.77 6.14 -25.26
N ILE A 51 -1.01 6.63 -26.24
CA ILE A 51 -1.47 7.64 -27.20
C ILE A 51 -2.61 7.07 -28.05
N LEU A 52 -2.45 5.91 -28.69
CA LEU A 52 -3.50 5.30 -29.52
C LEU A 52 -4.78 5.05 -28.71
N ARG A 53 -4.66 4.66 -27.44
CA ARG A 53 -5.80 4.44 -26.55
C ARG A 53 -6.60 5.71 -26.23
N THR A 54 -6.01 6.92 -26.28
CA THR A 54 -6.77 8.16 -26.05
C THR A 54 -7.78 8.42 -27.16
N PHE A 55 -7.49 7.99 -28.39
CA PHE A 55 -8.38 8.13 -29.55
C PHE A 55 -9.55 7.12 -29.55
N ILE A 56 -9.48 6.05 -28.74
CA ILE A 56 -10.54 5.04 -28.67
C ILE A 56 -11.63 5.48 -27.68
N PRO A 57 -12.91 5.57 -28.07
CA PRO A 57 -14.02 5.86 -27.15
C PRO A 57 -14.15 4.83 -26.01
N ASP A 58 -14.50 5.29 -24.81
CA ASP A 58 -14.62 4.44 -23.60
C ASP A 58 -15.59 3.25 -23.76
N SER A 59 -16.61 3.40 -24.59
CA SER A 59 -17.59 2.35 -24.89
C SER A 59 -16.99 1.13 -25.59
N ILE A 60 -15.85 1.29 -26.27
CA ILE A 60 -15.19 0.24 -27.04
C ILE A 60 -13.70 0.10 -26.72
N ARG A 61 -13.19 0.91 -25.80
CA ARG A 61 -11.80 0.88 -25.37
C ARG A 61 -11.46 -0.49 -24.77
N PRO A 62 -10.46 -1.21 -25.30
CA PRO A 62 -10.11 -2.54 -24.80
C PRO A 62 -9.56 -2.47 -23.38
N ALA A 63 -9.84 -3.47 -22.54
CA ALA A 63 -9.22 -3.56 -21.23
C ALA A 63 -7.70 -3.69 -21.36
N THR A 64 -6.93 -3.09 -20.46
CA THR A 64 -5.46 -3.30 -20.45
C THR A 64 -5.13 -4.68 -19.90
N LYS A 65 -3.96 -5.21 -20.25
CA LYS A 65 -3.44 -6.45 -19.64
C LYS A 65 -3.46 -6.40 -18.11
N LYS A 66 -3.01 -5.28 -17.52
CA LYS A 66 -3.06 -5.05 -16.06
C LYS A 66 -4.47 -5.15 -15.49
N GLN A 67 -5.47 -4.59 -16.18
CA GLN A 67 -6.87 -4.70 -15.74
C GLN A 67 -7.35 -6.15 -15.78
N VAL A 68 -7.08 -6.87 -16.88
CA VAL A 68 -7.49 -8.27 -17.05
C VAL A 68 -6.83 -9.18 -16.02
N ASP A 69 -5.52 -9.05 -15.84
CA ASP A 69 -4.77 -9.85 -14.87
C ASP A 69 -5.27 -9.60 -13.45
N PHE A 70 -5.53 -8.33 -13.10
CA PHE A 70 -6.05 -8.00 -11.78
C PHE A 70 -7.48 -8.51 -11.55
N MET A 71 -8.35 -8.40 -12.55
CA MET A 71 -9.69 -8.99 -12.49
C MET A 71 -9.65 -10.50 -12.30
N ARG A 72 -8.75 -11.20 -12.99
CA ARG A 72 -8.55 -12.66 -12.82
C ARG A 72 -8.13 -12.99 -11.39
N SER A 73 -7.18 -12.24 -10.83
CA SER A 73 -6.77 -12.42 -9.43
C SER A 73 -7.92 -12.22 -8.45
N ILE A 74 -8.74 -11.18 -8.65
CA ILE A 74 -9.96 -10.95 -7.86
C ILE A 74 -10.91 -12.14 -8.02
N ALA A 75 -11.16 -12.57 -9.25
CA ALA A 75 -12.08 -13.65 -9.57
C ALA A 75 -11.69 -14.99 -8.95
N GLU A 76 -10.41 -15.34 -9.05
CA GLU A 76 -9.85 -16.55 -8.44
C GLU A 76 -9.94 -16.48 -6.92
N THR A 77 -9.58 -15.35 -6.33
CA THR A 77 -9.58 -15.19 -4.87
C THR A 77 -11.01 -15.22 -4.31
N LEU A 78 -11.95 -14.52 -4.93
CA LEU A 78 -13.34 -14.46 -4.47
C LEU A 78 -14.22 -15.60 -5.02
N ASN A 79 -13.69 -16.47 -5.88
CA ASN A 79 -14.42 -17.51 -6.60
C ASN A 79 -15.64 -16.97 -7.36
N ILE A 80 -15.45 -15.88 -8.10
CA ILE A 80 -16.49 -15.22 -8.91
C ILE A 80 -16.19 -15.36 -10.41
N THR A 81 -17.23 -15.45 -11.23
CA THR A 81 -17.08 -15.57 -12.69
C THR A 81 -16.93 -14.20 -13.35
N ILE A 82 -16.00 -14.09 -14.31
CA ILE A 82 -15.84 -12.89 -15.14
C ILE A 82 -16.57 -13.10 -16.47
N SER A 83 -17.41 -12.15 -16.86
CA SER A 83 -18.03 -12.17 -18.19
C SER A 83 -17.07 -11.69 -19.28
N GLU A 84 -17.24 -12.19 -20.50
CA GLU A 84 -16.41 -11.83 -21.65
C GLU A 84 -16.46 -10.32 -21.96
N LYS A 85 -17.61 -9.68 -21.72
CA LYS A 85 -17.78 -8.23 -21.84
C LYS A 85 -16.88 -7.46 -20.88
N GLN A 86 -16.69 -7.96 -19.66
CA GLN A 86 -15.81 -7.34 -18.68
C GLN A 86 -14.34 -7.48 -19.06
N LEU A 87 -13.95 -8.62 -19.67
CA LEU A 87 -12.59 -8.84 -20.15
C LEU A 87 -12.23 -7.98 -21.37
N LYS A 88 -13.20 -7.70 -22.23
CA LYS A 88 -12.96 -6.99 -23.50
C LYS A 88 -13.05 -5.46 -23.39
N ASN A 89 -13.69 -4.90 -22.38
CA ASN A 89 -13.92 -3.45 -22.28
C ASN A 89 -13.33 -2.84 -21.00
N SER A 90 -12.55 -1.76 -21.14
CA SER A 90 -11.85 -1.10 -20.03
C SER A 90 -12.81 -0.49 -19.00
N THR A 91 -13.96 0.05 -19.43
CA THR A 91 -14.97 0.61 -18.53
C THR A 91 -15.65 -0.49 -17.71
N ALA A 92 -16.00 -1.60 -18.35
CA ALA A 92 -16.57 -2.76 -17.67
C ALA A 92 -15.56 -3.39 -16.70
N ALA A 93 -14.29 -3.49 -17.09
CA ALA A 93 -13.20 -3.94 -16.23
C ALA A 93 -13.03 -3.06 -14.98
N ARG A 94 -13.02 -1.72 -15.14
CA ARG A 94 -12.95 -0.79 -14.00
C ARG A 94 -14.11 -0.98 -13.03
N LYS A 95 -15.33 -1.09 -13.56
CA LYS A 95 -16.53 -1.30 -12.73
C LYS A 95 -16.42 -2.59 -11.93
N PHE A 96 -15.98 -3.69 -12.55
CA PHE A 96 -15.74 -4.95 -11.86
C PHE A 96 -14.70 -4.79 -10.75
N ILE A 97 -13.54 -4.20 -11.05
CA ILE A 97 -12.47 -3.99 -10.04
C ILE A 97 -13.00 -3.15 -8.88
N SER A 98 -13.62 -2.01 -9.15
CA SER A 98 -14.15 -1.13 -8.11
C SER A 98 -15.23 -1.79 -7.25
N GLN A 99 -16.01 -2.70 -7.82
CA GLN A 99 -17.06 -3.42 -7.08
C GLN A 99 -16.47 -4.41 -6.06
N TYR A 100 -15.36 -5.06 -6.38
CA TYR A 100 -14.84 -6.19 -5.61
C TYR A 100 -13.49 -5.93 -4.92
N ILE A 101 -12.90 -4.74 -5.09
CA ILE A 101 -11.57 -4.45 -4.56
C ILE A 101 -11.49 -4.55 -3.04
N ASP A 102 -12.51 -4.09 -2.33
CA ASP A 102 -12.51 -4.11 -0.87
C ASP A 102 -12.64 -5.54 -0.34
N GLU A 103 -13.55 -6.32 -0.91
CA GLU A 103 -13.74 -7.74 -0.57
C GLU A 103 -12.50 -8.57 -0.89
N PHE A 104 -11.88 -8.35 -2.06
CA PHE A 104 -10.63 -8.98 -2.45
C PHE A 104 -9.49 -8.69 -1.45
N ASN A 105 -9.33 -7.42 -1.07
CA ASN A 105 -8.30 -7.03 -0.11
C ASN A 105 -8.55 -7.68 1.26
N ASN A 106 -9.80 -7.69 1.74
CA ASN A 106 -10.13 -8.29 3.03
C ASN A 106 -9.86 -9.80 3.03
N LYS A 107 -10.21 -10.51 1.96
CA LYS A 107 -9.91 -11.95 1.84
C LYS A 107 -8.41 -12.22 1.80
N LYS A 108 -7.63 -11.37 1.11
CA LYS A 108 -6.16 -11.46 1.12
C LYS A 108 -5.57 -11.23 2.51
N ASP A 109 -6.12 -10.28 3.27
CA ASP A 109 -5.73 -10.02 4.66
C ASP A 109 -6.03 -11.25 5.54
N GLU A 110 -7.22 -11.86 5.39
CA GLU A 110 -7.61 -13.10 6.09
C GLU A 110 -6.71 -14.29 5.75
N GLU A 111 -6.43 -14.52 4.46
CA GLU A 111 -5.51 -15.57 3.99
C GLU A 111 -4.11 -15.40 4.59
N LYS A 112 -3.62 -14.16 4.64
CA LYS A 112 -2.31 -13.83 5.22
C LYS A 112 -2.28 -14.05 6.72
N ILE A 113 -3.32 -13.64 7.45
CA ILE A 113 -3.47 -13.92 8.88
C ILE A 113 -3.48 -15.43 9.13
N ALA A 114 -4.24 -16.18 8.32
CA ALA A 114 -4.31 -17.64 8.42
C ALA A 114 -2.96 -18.32 8.13
N GLU A 115 -2.20 -17.87 7.13
CA GLU A 115 -0.87 -18.38 6.82
C GLU A 115 0.10 -18.18 7.98
N ILE A 116 0.14 -16.96 8.53
CA ILE A 116 0.94 -16.65 9.72
C ILE A 116 0.49 -17.54 10.88
N ASN A 117 -0.82 -17.74 11.03
CA ASN A 117 -1.37 -18.54 12.12
C ASN A 117 -1.02 -20.03 12.02
N ASN A 118 -0.88 -20.56 10.81
CA ASN A 118 -0.61 -21.97 10.55
C ASN A 118 0.88 -22.31 10.51
N SER A 119 1.77 -21.33 10.35
CA SER A 119 3.22 -21.57 10.27
C SER A 119 3.93 -21.29 11.60
N LYS A 120 4.28 -22.37 12.34
CA LYS A 120 5.06 -22.27 13.58
C LYS A 120 6.37 -21.49 13.40
N HIS A 121 7.06 -21.68 12.28
CA HIS A 121 8.30 -20.96 11.99
C HIS A 121 8.05 -19.44 11.84
N HIS A 122 7.01 -19.04 11.10
CA HIS A 122 6.69 -17.62 10.94
C HIS A 122 6.27 -17.01 12.28
N LYS A 123 5.46 -17.70 13.09
CA LYS A 123 5.11 -17.25 14.46
C LYS A 123 6.35 -17.01 15.31
N GLU A 124 7.26 -17.97 15.39
CA GLU A 124 8.49 -17.84 16.18
C GLU A 124 9.38 -16.68 15.72
N ARG A 125 9.45 -16.46 14.42
CA ARG A 125 10.20 -15.34 13.84
C ARG A 125 9.56 -14.00 14.20
N LEU A 126 8.24 -13.87 14.02
CA LEU A 126 7.49 -12.66 14.32
C LEU A 126 7.51 -12.36 15.82
N LYS A 127 7.42 -13.39 16.68
CA LYS A 127 7.62 -13.25 18.14
C LYS A 127 8.94 -12.58 18.46
N ARG A 128 10.05 -13.06 17.88
CA ARG A 128 11.38 -12.46 18.15
C ARG A 128 11.47 -11.01 17.71
N GLN A 129 10.97 -10.70 16.51
CA GLN A 129 10.97 -9.32 16.00
C GLN A 129 10.09 -8.41 16.86
N MET A 130 8.91 -8.88 17.23
CA MET A 130 8.01 -8.10 18.06
C MET A 130 8.57 -7.93 19.47
N SER A 131 9.20 -8.93 20.07
CA SER A 131 9.85 -8.81 21.36
C SER A 131 10.96 -7.76 21.32
N TYR A 132 11.74 -7.71 20.23
CA TYR A 132 12.71 -6.65 19.99
C TYR A 132 12.03 -5.28 19.96
N TYR A 133 11.00 -5.08 19.12
CA TYR A 133 10.32 -3.78 19.03
C TYR A 133 9.63 -3.37 20.31
N THR A 134 9.02 -4.31 21.03
CA THR A 134 8.35 -4.09 22.31
C THR A 134 9.35 -3.67 23.38
N SER A 135 10.54 -4.29 23.43
CA SER A 135 11.59 -3.88 24.35
C SER A 135 12.02 -2.41 24.14
N ILE A 136 12.05 -1.95 22.90
CA ILE A 136 12.34 -0.54 22.57
C ILE A 136 11.13 0.33 22.89
N ALA A 137 9.92 -0.12 22.55
CA ALA A 137 8.67 0.59 22.78
C ALA A 137 8.41 0.90 24.25
N LYS A 138 8.78 -0.02 25.18
CA LYS A 138 8.74 0.22 26.64
C LYS A 138 9.41 1.53 27.04
N THR A 139 10.51 1.90 26.38
CA THR A 139 11.23 3.16 26.67
C THR A 139 10.43 4.43 26.31
N TYR A 140 9.38 4.29 25.49
CA TYR A 140 8.51 5.38 25.06
C TYR A 140 7.14 5.39 25.73
N VAL A 141 6.71 4.31 26.39
CA VAL A 141 5.41 4.23 27.10
C VAL A 141 5.27 5.37 28.10
N LEU A 142 6.26 5.56 28.97
CA LEU A 142 6.28 6.67 29.92
C LEU A 142 6.26 8.04 29.24
N SER A 143 6.86 8.17 28.06
CA SER A 143 6.84 9.42 27.29
C SER A 143 5.44 9.76 26.77
N PHE A 144 4.63 8.75 26.43
CA PHE A 144 3.23 8.96 26.05
C PHE A 144 2.38 9.37 27.26
N GLY A 145 2.57 8.74 28.42
CA GLY A 145 1.92 9.18 29.66
C GLY A 145 2.26 10.63 30.02
N ILE A 146 3.53 11.01 29.95
CA ILE A 146 3.98 12.40 30.14
C ILE A 146 3.32 13.34 29.12
N LYS A 147 3.21 12.92 27.85
CA LYS A 147 2.57 13.72 26.80
C LYS A 147 1.09 13.94 27.11
N GLU A 148 0.35 12.94 27.55
CA GLU A 148 -1.07 13.10 27.90
C GLU A 148 -1.29 14.04 29.06
N LEU A 149 -0.47 13.96 30.10
CA LEU A 149 -0.52 14.90 31.23
C LEU A 149 -0.20 16.33 30.75
N SER A 150 0.82 16.49 29.91
CA SER A 150 1.19 17.79 29.34
C SER A 150 0.11 18.35 28.41
N ASP A 151 -0.52 17.51 27.58
CA ASP A 151 -1.62 17.90 26.69
C ASP A 151 -2.89 18.29 27.49
N ALA A 152 -3.07 17.70 28.68
CA ALA A 152 -4.11 18.08 29.64
C ALA A 152 -3.80 19.38 30.41
N GLY A 153 -2.65 20.02 30.14
CA GLY A 153 -2.25 21.29 30.74
C GLY A 153 -1.52 21.17 32.08
N ILE A 154 -1.14 19.95 32.50
CA ILE A 154 -0.40 19.72 33.75
C ILE A 154 1.04 20.21 33.58
N GLY A 155 1.53 20.98 34.55
CA GLY A 155 2.87 21.56 34.52
C GLY A 155 3.98 20.53 34.71
N ALA A 156 5.19 20.83 34.23
CA ALA A 156 6.33 19.91 34.35
C ALA A 156 6.71 19.58 35.80
N GLU A 157 6.45 20.48 36.74
CA GLU A 157 6.67 20.24 38.18
C GLU A 157 5.65 19.24 38.74
N GLU A 158 4.36 19.39 38.41
CA GLU A 158 3.32 18.45 38.82
C GLU A 158 3.51 17.06 38.17
N ILE A 159 3.92 17.01 36.90
CA ILE A 159 4.30 15.76 36.23
C ILE A 159 5.52 15.11 36.92
N SER A 160 6.46 15.91 37.41
CA SER A 160 7.63 15.42 38.16
C SER A 160 7.21 14.71 39.43
N GLU A 161 6.19 15.21 40.13
CA GLU A 161 5.64 14.55 41.32
C GLU A 161 4.94 13.23 40.99
N ILE A 162 4.20 13.17 39.86
CA ILE A 162 3.48 11.97 39.42
C ILE A 162 4.44 10.87 38.95
N THR A 163 5.46 11.25 38.16
CA THR A 163 6.33 10.29 37.45
C THR A 163 7.65 10.01 38.16
N GLY A 164 8.03 10.82 39.15
CA GLY A 164 9.33 10.76 39.81
C GLY A 164 10.51 11.22 38.93
N LEU A 165 10.24 11.75 37.74
CA LEU A 165 11.26 12.27 36.83
C LEU A 165 11.48 13.76 37.05
N ASN A 166 12.74 14.21 37.05
CA ASN A 166 13.00 15.64 37.14
C ASN A 166 12.40 16.43 35.94
N PRO A 167 12.03 17.71 36.12
CA PRO A 167 11.41 18.52 35.06
C PRO A 167 12.24 18.62 33.77
N SER A 168 13.56 18.59 33.87
CA SER A 168 14.45 18.60 32.70
C SER A 168 14.39 17.31 31.87
N ALA A 169 14.14 16.18 32.51
CA ALA A 169 13.95 14.89 31.87
C ALA A 169 12.59 14.83 31.19
N ILE A 170 11.53 15.33 31.84
CA ILE A 170 10.19 15.47 31.26
C ILE A 170 10.24 16.26 29.95
N LYS A 171 10.88 17.44 29.96
CA LYS A 171 11.02 18.28 28.76
C LYS A 171 11.76 17.56 27.63
N ARG A 172 12.85 16.85 27.94
CA ARG A 172 13.63 16.06 26.97
C ARG A 172 12.82 14.89 26.40
N SER A 173 12.03 14.21 27.22
CA SER A 173 11.15 13.12 26.78
C SER A 173 10.08 13.62 25.82
N LEU A 174 9.42 14.74 26.14
CA LEU A 174 8.44 15.38 25.26
C LEU A 174 9.05 15.82 23.93
N GLU A 175 10.22 16.45 23.96
CA GLU A 175 10.92 16.90 22.75
C GLU A 175 11.31 15.71 21.87
N LYS A 176 11.86 14.65 22.46
CA LYS A 176 12.20 13.42 21.74
C LYS A 176 10.97 12.77 21.11
N LEU A 177 9.87 12.66 21.86
CA LEU A 177 8.63 12.07 21.37
C LEU A 177 8.02 12.90 20.24
N ASN A 178 7.92 14.22 20.39
CA ASN A 178 7.38 15.10 19.35
C ASN A 178 8.23 15.08 18.08
N ASN A 179 9.56 15.06 18.22
CA ASN A 179 10.47 14.93 17.08
C ASN A 179 10.28 13.61 16.33
N LEU A 180 9.93 12.52 17.01
CA LEU A 180 9.66 11.23 16.39
C LEU A 180 8.25 11.18 15.78
N LEU A 181 7.23 11.71 16.45
CA LEU A 181 5.85 11.81 15.93
C LEU A 181 5.76 12.66 14.65
N ASN A 182 6.67 13.62 14.48
CA ASN A 182 6.76 14.47 13.30
C ASN A 182 7.55 13.86 12.13
N ARG A 183 8.14 12.66 12.27
CA ARG A 183 8.82 11.95 11.18
C ARG A 183 7.80 11.30 10.22
N LYS A 184 8.23 10.98 9.00
CA LYS A 184 7.38 10.32 8.00
C LYS A 184 6.90 8.97 8.53
N LYS A 185 5.60 8.67 8.36
CA LYS A 185 4.88 7.51 8.90
C LYS A 185 5.42 6.12 8.51
N ASP A 186 6.39 6.02 7.61
CA ASP A 186 6.81 4.78 6.94
C ASP A 186 8.20 4.28 7.39
N ASP A 187 8.69 4.70 8.55
CA ASP A 187 9.97 4.23 9.12
C ASP A 187 9.79 3.27 10.31
N GLU A 188 10.83 2.47 10.59
CA GLU A 188 10.86 1.51 11.70
C GLU A 188 10.56 2.16 13.06
N GLN A 189 10.95 3.43 13.22
CA GLN A 189 10.70 4.20 14.44
C GLN A 189 9.21 4.53 14.61
N SER A 190 8.50 4.83 13.53
CA SER A 190 7.04 5.05 13.54
C SER A 190 6.30 3.82 14.03
N TYR A 191 6.77 2.62 13.69
CA TYR A 191 6.17 1.38 14.16
C TYR A 191 6.40 1.13 15.66
N ILE A 192 7.63 1.36 16.15
CA ILE A 192 7.96 1.31 17.58
C ILE A 192 7.07 2.26 18.39
N LEU A 193 6.82 3.47 17.87
CA LEU A 193 5.94 4.43 18.52
C LEU A 193 4.48 3.98 18.56
N ARG A 194 3.98 3.31 17.51
CA ARG A 194 2.61 2.77 17.50
C ARG A 194 2.47 1.63 18.52
N ILE A 195 3.46 0.74 18.60
CA ILE A 195 3.50 -0.30 19.65
C ILE A 195 3.51 0.36 21.03
N ALA A 196 4.37 1.36 21.26
CA ALA A 196 4.47 2.05 22.53
C ALA A 196 3.16 2.75 22.92
N TYR A 197 2.49 3.41 21.97
CA TYR A 197 1.18 4.01 22.19
C TYR A 197 0.12 2.96 22.51
N TYR A 198 0.11 1.84 21.79
CA TYR A 198 -0.82 0.75 22.07
C TYR A 198 -0.59 0.14 23.46
N MET A 199 0.66 -0.09 23.86
CA MET A 199 1.00 -0.55 25.21
C MET A 199 0.58 0.46 26.28
N HIS A 200 0.78 1.77 26.04
CA HIS A 200 0.33 2.84 26.93
C HIS A 200 -1.19 2.84 27.11
N LYS A 201 -1.95 2.52 26.06
CA LYS A 201 -3.42 2.47 26.11
C LYS A 201 -3.99 1.19 26.71
N ASN A 202 -3.16 0.17 26.90
CA ASN A 202 -3.57 -1.14 27.41
C ASN A 202 -2.62 -1.54 28.53
N ASP A 203 -2.96 -1.17 29.76
CA ASP A 203 -2.12 -1.34 30.97
C ASP A 203 -1.60 -2.78 31.15
N GLU A 204 -2.36 -3.78 30.69
CA GLU A 204 -1.95 -5.20 30.71
C GLU A 204 -0.70 -5.51 29.88
N TYR A 205 -0.33 -4.63 28.93
CA TYR A 205 0.80 -4.82 28.03
C TYR A 205 2.02 -3.95 28.37
N ALA A 206 1.91 -3.00 29.29
CA ALA A 206 3.00 -2.09 29.64
C ALA A 206 4.23 -2.82 30.21
N ASP A 207 4.01 -3.86 31.02
CA ASP A 207 5.06 -4.59 31.74
C ASP A 207 5.39 -5.96 31.14
N ILE A 208 4.80 -6.33 30.01
CA ILE A 208 5.03 -7.66 29.42
C ILE A 208 6.47 -7.80 28.93
N ASP A 209 7.25 -8.67 29.58
CA ASP A 209 8.62 -9.00 29.19
C ASP A 209 8.69 -9.95 27.98
N ASN A 210 7.62 -10.70 27.72
CA ASN A 210 7.53 -11.65 26.62
C ASN A 210 6.17 -11.61 25.94
N ILE A 211 6.17 -11.46 24.62
CA ILE A 211 4.95 -11.39 23.84
C ILE A 211 4.23 -12.73 23.84
N THR A 212 3.00 -12.74 24.36
CA THR A 212 2.10 -13.88 24.30
C THR A 212 1.61 -14.11 22.88
N ASP A 213 1.14 -15.33 22.57
CA ASP A 213 0.54 -15.61 21.25
C ASP A 213 -0.67 -14.72 20.95
N ASP A 214 -1.47 -14.39 21.96
CA ASP A 214 -2.64 -13.51 21.83
C ASP A 214 -2.23 -12.06 21.49
N LEU A 215 -1.29 -11.48 22.24
CA LEU A 215 -0.77 -10.14 21.96
C LEU A 215 -0.09 -10.08 20.58
N LEU A 216 0.63 -11.14 20.20
CA LEU A 216 1.22 -11.24 18.87
C LEU A 216 0.16 -11.17 17.78
N GLU A 217 -0.93 -11.92 17.93
CA GLU A 217 -2.03 -11.96 16.97
C GLU A 217 -2.71 -10.58 16.85
N GLN A 218 -2.96 -9.91 17.97
CA GLN A 218 -3.52 -8.56 17.99
C GLN A 218 -2.61 -7.55 17.27
N LEU A 219 -1.31 -7.58 17.54
CA LEU A 219 -0.33 -6.69 16.90
C LEU A 219 -0.16 -6.98 15.39
N ILE A 220 -0.21 -8.25 14.98
CA ILE A 220 -0.23 -8.65 13.56
C ILE A 220 -1.48 -8.09 12.88
N VAL A 221 -2.66 -8.27 13.48
CA VAL A 221 -3.93 -7.78 12.94
C VAL A 221 -3.91 -6.25 12.82
N MET A 222 -3.40 -5.54 13.82
CA MET A 222 -3.22 -4.08 13.77
C MET A 222 -2.28 -3.66 12.64
N THR A 223 -1.21 -4.41 12.40
CA THR A 223 -0.23 -4.13 11.36
C THR A 223 -0.78 -4.39 9.97
N ILE A 224 -1.55 -5.47 9.79
CA ILE A 224 -2.19 -5.82 8.51
C ILE A 224 -3.34 -4.86 8.18
N LYS A 225 -4.18 -4.52 9.16
CA LYS A 225 -5.36 -3.66 8.95
C LYS A 225 -5.03 -2.19 8.72
N ASN A 226 -3.87 -1.70 9.18
CA ASN A 226 -3.40 -0.36 8.84
C ASN A 226 -2.81 -0.34 7.43
N LYS A 227 -3.70 -0.35 6.43
CA LYS A 227 -3.43 -0.36 4.97
C LYS A 227 -2.54 0.80 4.46
N ASP A 228 -2.20 1.77 5.30
CA ASP A 228 -1.28 2.88 4.97
C ASP A 228 0.18 2.43 4.91
N ASP A 229 0.56 1.35 5.59
CA ASP A 229 1.97 0.93 5.69
C ASP A 229 2.35 0.01 4.52
N LYS A 230 2.54 0.63 3.35
CA LYS A 230 2.83 0.01 2.03
C LYS A 230 4.13 -0.79 1.90
N LYS A 231 4.67 -1.38 2.97
CA LYS A 231 5.86 -2.23 2.87
C LYS A 231 5.73 -3.48 3.71
N ASP A 232 5.90 -4.61 3.04
CA ASP A 232 6.17 -5.93 3.62
C ASP A 232 7.45 -5.99 4.47
N TRP A 233 8.04 -4.89 4.97
CA TRP A 233 9.33 -4.92 5.68
C TRP A 233 9.28 -5.78 6.93
N PHE A 234 8.13 -5.84 7.59
CA PHE A 234 7.84 -6.75 8.70
C PHE A 234 7.93 -8.24 8.31
N TYR A 235 7.70 -8.55 7.03
CA TYR A 235 7.66 -9.89 6.45
C TYR A 235 8.78 -10.18 5.43
N LYS A 236 9.64 -9.19 5.11
CA LYS A 236 10.63 -9.25 4.00
C LYS A 236 12.07 -9.52 4.42
N LEU A 237 12.34 -9.69 5.70
CA LEU A 237 13.57 -10.31 6.16
C LEU A 237 13.25 -11.77 6.43
#